data_AF-A0A328SDS2-F1
#
_entry.id   AF-A0A328SDS2-F1
#
_cell.length_a   1.000
_cell.length_b   1.000
_cell.length_c   1.000
_cell.angle_alpha   90.00
_cell.angle_beta   90.00
_cell.angle_gamma   90.00
#
_symmetry.space_group_name_H-M   'P 1'
#
loop_
_entity.id
_entity.type
_entity.pdbx_description
1 polymer ?
#
loop_
_entity_poly.entity_id
_entity_poly.type
_entity_poly.pdbx_seq_one_letter_code
_entity_poly.pdbx_strand_id
1 'polypeptide(L)'
;MSKRSILIFLMASIILLSTLSMVTAADKSDNVTDEVDVNHEIEVKSSINAQKTADDNTLSGDLSEVCQSNTPIQKDKKNIKNSKRIIINNQTYNTYFTDKNLNDRVSNGDVLDFQGNFIGNYSMNINKAVNITSSTKDAYISLNTTANDWFGGDDVAAFTITKDGAYTNVSDIYFFNSQIFVKNSHHIIFNNITAIVDTSTVGRGVGQTSIRDNSSFVTVENSTFSTKDQWGGCVLVLAWANNCTIRYNKIMGYGEVGNLFYLTTFNVEASMPCDEMGNLDYNLINVNNTFENNLLIGPGYAQGMCYVICLSGTNNRIINNTVLNYNGSGINVQAFSFDYDMKTLIANNTLIGSNFFMPNGTTVINNTVTGNVSLGARCIIENNTFSNIKIVYPDTILANTTVDNVLLTTERNNITIENCNIRGNLTIRGSSVAEVSSNVTIRNNTIGQNIFLNGSKNITIYNNTIAEQIRISGRNSINNNVSIYNNTIVNNDEYTITVDKKVRGLNISDNYLIAESSIGNDSIYLNIVYDDYIIRNDMTHFLLNQSNYDRFFDENKCIRSEFMENNITFEIA
;
A
#
# COMPACT_ATOMS: atom_id res chain seq x y z
N MET A 1 -12.67 25.60 22.71
CA MET A 1 -11.26 25.23 22.45
C MET A 1 -10.32 26.31 22.96
N SER A 2 -9.17 25.93 23.52
CA SER A 2 -8.12 26.89 23.88
C SER A 2 -7.38 27.34 22.62
N LYS A 3 -6.81 28.56 22.63
CA LYS A 3 -6.07 29.13 21.49
C LYS A 3 -4.90 28.25 21.00
N ARG A 4 -4.43 27.29 21.82
CA ARG A 4 -3.38 26.32 21.48
C ARG A 4 -3.81 25.31 20.41
N SER A 5 -5.06 24.86 20.43
CA SER A 5 -5.54 23.81 19.52
C SER A 5 -5.70 24.32 18.08
N ILE A 6 -6.03 25.62 17.91
CA ILE A 6 -6.11 26.30 16.61
C ILE A 6 -4.70 26.52 16.02
N LEU A 7 -3.71 26.84 16.86
CA LEU A 7 -2.34 27.10 16.42
C LEU A 7 -1.62 25.84 15.91
N ILE A 8 -1.81 24.71 16.60
CA ILE A 8 -1.25 23.41 16.18
C ILE A 8 -1.83 22.99 14.83
N PHE A 9 -3.12 23.24 14.59
CA PHE A 9 -3.79 22.93 13.34
C PHE A 9 -3.35 23.83 12.17
N LEU A 10 -3.17 25.13 12.43
CA LEU A 10 -2.65 26.07 11.42
C LEU A 10 -1.22 25.70 11.01
N MET A 11 -0.38 25.29 11.97
CA MET A 11 0.94 24.76 11.64
C MET A 11 0.87 23.43 10.88
N ALA A 12 -0.04 22.52 11.25
CA ALA A 12 -0.23 21.26 10.51
C ALA A 12 -0.64 21.50 9.06
N SER A 13 -1.46 22.52 8.80
CA SER A 13 -1.90 22.93 7.46
C SER A 13 -0.76 23.53 6.62
N ILE A 14 0.11 24.33 7.25
CA ILE A 14 1.29 24.93 6.60
C ILE A 14 2.36 23.88 6.31
N ILE A 15 2.50 22.86 7.18
CA ILE A 15 3.43 21.75 6.98
C ILE A 15 2.92 20.79 5.88
N LEU A 16 1.61 20.58 5.78
CA LEU A 16 1.00 19.82 4.68
C LEU A 16 1.27 20.47 3.30
N LEU A 17 1.39 21.80 3.26
CA LEU A 17 1.72 22.56 2.05
C LEU A 17 3.22 22.59 1.74
N SER A 18 4.11 22.46 2.73
CA SER A 18 5.56 22.55 2.53
C SER A 18 6.26 21.21 2.26
N THR A 19 5.66 20.08 2.62
CA THR A 19 6.15 18.74 2.26
C THR A 19 5.77 18.32 0.83
N LEU A 20 4.95 19.11 0.14
CA LEU A 20 4.57 18.93 -1.26
C LEU A 20 5.55 19.54 -2.28
N SER A 21 6.80 19.84 -1.88
CA SER A 21 7.87 20.07 -2.86
C SER A 21 8.30 18.75 -3.52
N MET A 22 7.37 18.14 -4.27
CA MET A 22 7.73 17.27 -5.38
C MET A 22 8.54 18.11 -6.36
N VAL A 23 9.84 17.86 -6.43
CA VAL A 23 10.70 18.34 -7.51
C VAL A 23 10.14 17.76 -8.81
N THR A 24 9.34 18.55 -9.53
CA THR A 24 9.05 18.30 -10.94
C THR A 24 10.31 18.66 -11.71
N ALA A 25 11.09 17.65 -12.09
CA ALA A 25 11.98 17.80 -13.24
C ALA A 25 11.06 17.81 -14.47
N ALA A 26 10.62 18.99 -14.88
CA ALA A 26 9.98 19.19 -16.16
C ALA A 26 11.08 19.24 -17.22
N ASP A 27 11.33 18.12 -17.90
CA ASP A 27 11.94 18.20 -19.23
C ASP A 27 10.83 18.53 -20.23
N LYS A 28 11.01 19.65 -20.92
CA LYS A 28 10.20 20.09 -22.05
C LYS A 28 10.22 19.02 -23.14
N SER A 29 9.04 18.48 -23.48
CA SER A 29 8.81 17.87 -24.79
C SER A 29 7.91 18.78 -25.61
N ASP A 30 8.36 19.12 -26.81
CA ASP A 30 7.58 19.83 -27.81
C ASP A 30 6.34 19.03 -28.24
N ASN A 31 5.30 19.80 -28.56
CA ASN A 31 3.97 19.39 -28.99
C ASN A 31 3.97 18.40 -30.16
N VAL A 32 3.21 17.31 -30.04
CA VAL A 32 2.36 16.80 -31.12
C VAL A 32 1.04 16.31 -30.49
N THR A 33 -0.04 16.97 -30.89
CA THR A 33 -1.43 16.55 -30.69
C THR A 33 -1.74 15.35 -31.58
N ASP A 34 -2.20 14.24 -31.01
CA ASP A 34 -2.99 13.25 -31.74
C ASP A 34 -4.15 12.78 -30.85
N GLU A 35 -5.36 13.07 -31.34
CA GLU A 35 -6.61 12.46 -30.86
C GLU A 35 -6.58 10.97 -31.19
N VAL A 36 -6.77 10.11 -30.19
CA VAL A 36 -7.03 8.68 -30.43
C VAL A 36 -8.24 8.25 -29.60
N ASP A 37 -9.34 8.11 -30.32
CA ASP A 37 -10.55 7.40 -29.96
C ASP A 37 -10.26 5.90 -29.86
N VAL A 38 -10.53 5.26 -28.71
CA VAL A 38 -10.55 3.79 -28.61
C VAL A 38 -11.65 3.32 -27.66
N ASN A 39 -12.78 2.95 -28.25
CA ASN A 39 -13.71 1.98 -27.69
C ASN A 39 -12.99 0.65 -27.39
N HIS A 40 -13.04 0.17 -26.15
CA HIS A 40 -12.81 -1.24 -25.85
C HIS A 40 -13.82 -1.75 -24.83
N GLU A 41 -14.82 -2.49 -25.34
CA GLU A 41 -15.54 -3.51 -24.58
C GLU A 41 -14.54 -4.61 -24.18
N ILE A 42 -14.50 -4.98 -22.90
CA ILE A 42 -13.73 -6.12 -22.42
C ILE A 42 -14.70 -7.14 -21.79
N GLU A 43 -14.75 -8.29 -22.46
CA GLU A 43 -15.42 -9.52 -22.06
C GLU A 43 -14.78 -10.10 -20.78
N VAL A 44 -15.59 -10.26 -19.73
CA VAL A 44 -15.17 -10.92 -18.48
C VAL A 44 -15.17 -12.43 -18.68
N LYS A 45 -13.99 -13.03 -18.85
CA LYS A 45 -13.82 -14.50 -18.76
C LYS A 45 -13.72 -14.91 -17.29
N SER A 46 -14.69 -15.71 -16.85
CA SER A 46 -14.70 -16.38 -15.55
C SER A 46 -13.79 -17.61 -15.58
N SER A 47 -12.92 -17.74 -14.58
CA SER A 47 -12.25 -19.01 -14.29
C SER A 47 -12.12 -19.18 -12.77
N ILE A 48 -13.04 -19.95 -12.21
CA ILE A 48 -13.00 -20.45 -10.83
C ILE A 48 -12.32 -21.83 -10.90
N ASN A 49 -11.15 -21.97 -10.29
CA ASN A 49 -10.61 -23.28 -9.92
C ASN A 49 -10.35 -23.27 -8.41
N ALA A 50 -11.23 -23.95 -7.68
CA ALA A 50 -11.10 -24.21 -6.26
C ALA A 50 -10.08 -25.33 -6.05
N GLN A 51 -9.03 -25.07 -5.29
CA GLN A 51 -8.08 -26.08 -4.86
C GLN A 51 -8.36 -26.45 -3.40
N LYS A 52 -8.66 -27.74 -3.21
CA LYS A 52 -8.99 -28.41 -1.95
C LYS A 52 -7.69 -28.95 -1.36
N THR A 53 -7.39 -28.64 -0.10
CA THR A 53 -6.40 -29.38 0.69
C THR A 53 -6.96 -29.58 2.09
N ALA A 54 -7.28 -30.83 2.38
CA ALA A 54 -7.41 -31.38 3.70
C ALA A 54 -6.25 -32.37 3.86
N ASP A 55 -5.61 -32.40 5.02
CA ASP A 55 -4.95 -33.60 5.53
C ASP A 55 -5.06 -33.59 7.07
N ASP A 56 -5.85 -34.56 7.54
CA ASP A 56 -5.84 -35.09 8.90
C ASP A 56 -4.54 -35.88 9.13
N ASN A 57 -4.04 -35.88 10.37
CA ASN A 57 -3.51 -37.10 10.98
C ASN A 57 -3.51 -37.01 12.51
N THR A 58 -4.46 -37.76 13.05
CA THR A 58 -4.59 -38.42 14.37
C THR A 58 -3.38 -38.54 15.29
N LEU A 59 -3.63 -38.36 16.60
CA LEU A 59 -3.09 -39.24 17.66
C LEU A 59 -4.07 -39.33 18.84
N SER A 60 -4.70 -40.50 18.93
CA SER A 60 -5.53 -41.02 20.02
C SER A 60 -4.66 -41.61 21.14
N GLY A 61 -5.01 -41.36 22.41
CA GLY A 61 -4.37 -41.96 23.58
C GLY A 61 -5.23 -41.87 24.85
N ASP A 62 -6.11 -42.85 25.01
CA ASP A 62 -6.65 -43.54 26.20
C ASP A 62 -6.97 -42.90 27.57
N LEU A 63 -8.18 -43.29 28.03
CA LEU A 63 -8.61 -43.74 29.39
C LEU A 63 -8.60 -42.71 30.54
N SER A 64 -9.76 -42.18 30.95
CA SER A 64 -10.79 -42.75 31.85
C SER A 64 -10.49 -42.62 33.35
N GLU A 65 -11.52 -42.16 34.08
CA GLU A 65 -11.64 -41.96 35.55
C GLU A 65 -10.94 -40.70 36.08
N VAL A 66 -11.56 -39.73 36.78
CA VAL A 66 -12.55 -39.71 37.87
C VAL A 66 -13.10 -38.25 37.86
N CYS A 67 -14.39 -37.93 37.88
CA CYS A 67 -15.26 -37.98 39.06
C CYS A 67 -16.69 -37.56 38.66
N GLN A 68 -17.67 -38.33 39.12
CA GLN A 68 -19.09 -38.02 39.08
C GLN A 68 -19.40 -36.84 40.00
N SER A 69 -20.03 -35.80 39.45
CA SER A 69 -20.99 -34.99 40.21
C SER A 69 -22.22 -34.75 39.34
N ASN A 70 -23.21 -35.64 39.51
CA ASN A 70 -24.57 -35.44 39.03
C ASN A 70 -25.22 -34.32 39.83
N THR A 71 -24.99 -33.08 39.40
CA THR A 71 -25.93 -32.00 39.66
C THR A 71 -26.67 -31.78 38.35
N PRO A 72 -28.00 -31.95 38.29
CA PRO A 72 -28.73 -31.60 37.07
C PRO A 72 -28.53 -30.09 36.87
N ILE A 73 -27.72 -29.74 35.86
CA ILE A 73 -27.74 -28.39 35.31
C ILE A 73 -29.17 -28.22 34.81
N GLN A 74 -29.99 -27.50 35.58
CA GLN A 74 -31.19 -26.86 35.05
C GLN A 74 -30.70 -26.05 33.85
N LYS A 75 -30.92 -26.60 32.65
CA LYS A 75 -31.02 -25.77 31.46
C LYS A 75 -32.21 -24.89 31.73
N ASP A 76 -31.96 -23.70 32.27
CA ASP A 76 -32.86 -22.59 32.09
C ASP A 76 -33.13 -22.55 30.60
N LYS A 77 -34.36 -22.92 30.22
CA LYS A 77 -34.91 -22.57 28.93
C LYS A 77 -34.91 -21.05 28.93
N LYS A 78 -33.79 -20.41 28.56
CA LYS A 78 -33.80 -19.04 28.09
C LYS A 78 -34.86 -19.04 27.01
N ASN A 79 -35.99 -18.41 27.32
CA ASN A 79 -37.04 -18.16 26.36
C ASN A 79 -36.36 -17.66 25.10
N ILE A 80 -36.38 -18.46 24.04
CA ILE A 80 -36.07 -17.98 22.69
C ILE A 80 -37.11 -16.88 22.49
N LYS A 81 -36.70 -15.62 22.65
CA LYS A 81 -37.58 -14.49 22.37
C LYS A 81 -38.04 -14.70 20.93
N ASN A 82 -39.35 -14.80 20.73
CA ASN A 82 -39.92 -14.86 19.39
C ASN A 82 -39.56 -13.54 18.69
N SER A 83 -38.55 -13.60 17.83
CA SER A 83 -38.21 -12.50 16.91
C SER A 83 -39.43 -12.26 16.02
N LYS A 84 -39.81 -10.99 15.88
CA LYS A 84 -40.88 -10.58 14.96
C LYS A 84 -40.32 -9.70 13.85
N ARG A 85 -41.00 -9.72 12.71
CA ARG A 85 -40.77 -8.77 11.62
C ARG A 85 -41.64 -7.52 11.84
N ILE A 86 -41.01 -6.35 11.78
CA ILE A 86 -41.62 -5.04 12.00
C ILE A 86 -41.43 -4.22 10.73
N ILE A 87 -42.53 -3.74 10.13
CA ILE A 87 -42.45 -2.86 8.97
C ILE A 87 -42.17 -1.43 9.45
N ILE A 88 -41.02 -0.90 9.05
CA ILE A 88 -40.62 0.49 9.27
C ILE A 88 -40.80 1.23 7.94
N ASN A 89 -41.67 2.24 7.92
CA ASN A 89 -41.85 3.16 6.80
C ASN A 89 -42.07 4.59 7.35
N ASN A 90 -42.27 5.57 6.47
CA ASN A 90 -42.46 6.97 6.88
C ASN A 90 -43.69 7.20 7.81
N GLN A 91 -44.71 6.33 7.77
CA GLN A 91 -45.87 6.40 8.64
C GLN A 91 -45.64 5.70 9.99
N THR A 92 -44.89 4.59 9.99
CA THR A 92 -44.66 3.79 11.19
C THR A 92 -43.40 4.18 11.97
N TYR A 93 -42.52 5.01 11.40
CA TYR A 93 -41.27 5.45 12.03
C TYR A 93 -41.46 5.92 13.49
N ASN A 94 -42.34 6.90 13.73
CA ASN A 94 -42.58 7.45 15.08
C ASN A 94 -43.26 6.44 16.03
N THR A 95 -43.74 5.30 15.52
CA THR A 95 -44.27 4.23 16.38
C THR A 95 -43.13 3.45 17.04
N TYR A 96 -42.01 3.27 16.35
CA TYR A 96 -40.89 2.42 16.78
C TYR A 96 -39.65 3.21 17.20
N PHE A 97 -39.55 4.47 16.76
CA PHE A 97 -38.51 5.40 17.17
C PHE A 97 -39.08 6.49 18.10
N THR A 98 -38.39 6.75 19.21
CA THR A 98 -38.70 7.81 20.16
C THR A 98 -37.40 8.50 20.55
N ASP A 99 -37.34 9.82 20.43
CA ASP A 99 -36.11 10.60 20.59
C ASP A 99 -34.93 10.00 19.82
N LYS A 100 -35.19 9.63 18.55
CA LYS A 100 -34.25 9.00 17.61
C LYS A 100 -33.88 7.54 17.94
N ASN A 101 -34.24 6.99 19.10
CA ASN A 101 -33.86 5.65 19.55
C ASN A 101 -34.97 4.61 19.34
N LEU A 102 -34.62 3.32 19.21
CA LEU A 102 -35.61 2.24 19.17
C LEU A 102 -36.30 2.11 20.54
N ASN A 103 -37.62 2.31 20.57
CA ASN A 103 -38.40 2.22 21.81
C ASN A 103 -38.80 0.78 22.15
N ASP A 104 -39.53 0.59 23.25
CA ASP A 104 -39.88 -0.73 23.81
C ASP A 104 -40.76 -1.62 22.91
N ARG A 105 -41.29 -1.08 21.82
CA ARG A 105 -42.00 -1.89 20.82
C ARG A 105 -41.06 -2.77 19.99
N VAL A 106 -39.76 -2.49 20.01
CA VAL A 106 -38.69 -3.25 19.36
C VAL A 106 -37.88 -4.00 20.42
N SER A 107 -37.67 -5.30 20.20
CA SER A 107 -36.86 -6.17 21.05
C SER A 107 -35.58 -6.62 20.34
N ASN A 108 -34.55 -6.96 21.12
CA ASN A 108 -33.37 -7.62 20.58
C ASN A 108 -33.76 -8.89 19.81
N GLY A 109 -33.17 -9.07 18.63
CA GLY A 109 -33.43 -10.16 17.69
C GLY A 109 -34.51 -9.85 16.66
N ASP A 110 -35.29 -8.77 16.81
CA ASP A 110 -36.34 -8.41 15.85
C ASP A 110 -35.76 -8.08 14.47
N VAL A 111 -36.59 -8.28 13.44
CA VAL A 111 -36.29 -7.89 12.06
C VAL A 111 -37.02 -6.58 11.76
N LEU A 112 -36.28 -5.51 11.51
CA LEU A 112 -36.80 -4.23 11.05
C LEU A 112 -36.74 -4.23 9.52
N ASP A 113 -37.91 -4.33 8.91
CA ASP A 113 -38.09 -4.34 7.46
C ASP A 113 -38.42 -2.92 6.98
N PHE A 114 -37.40 -2.22 6.49
CA PHE A 114 -37.51 -0.86 6.00
C PHE A 114 -38.12 -0.86 4.60
N GLN A 115 -39.14 -0.03 4.40
CA GLN A 115 -39.88 0.06 3.15
C GLN A 115 -40.12 1.53 2.77
N GLY A 116 -39.82 1.86 1.52
CA GLY A 116 -40.02 3.18 0.94
C GLY A 116 -39.02 4.25 1.39
N ASN A 117 -39.45 5.52 1.26
CA ASN A 117 -38.58 6.69 1.36
C ASN A 117 -38.60 7.33 2.76
N PHE A 118 -37.41 7.53 3.33
CA PHE A 118 -37.15 8.29 4.56
C PHE A 118 -36.37 9.56 4.21
N ILE A 119 -37.07 10.59 3.74
CA ILE A 119 -36.47 11.85 3.28
C ILE A 119 -36.74 12.96 4.31
N GLY A 120 -35.70 13.65 4.78
CA GLY A 120 -35.80 14.80 5.67
C GLY A 120 -35.38 14.49 7.12
N ASN A 121 -36.09 15.04 8.10
CA ASN A 121 -35.70 15.06 9.52
C ASN A 121 -35.90 13.69 10.22
N TYR A 122 -35.21 12.65 9.74
CA TYR A 122 -35.07 11.38 10.43
C TYR A 122 -33.69 11.28 11.07
N SER A 123 -33.59 10.56 12.18
CA SER A 123 -32.30 10.19 12.78
C SER A 123 -32.50 8.89 13.51
N MET A 124 -31.65 7.90 13.23
CA MET A 124 -31.91 6.52 13.60
C MET A 124 -30.78 6.02 14.47
N ASN A 125 -31.00 6.01 15.78
CA ASN A 125 -30.11 5.42 16.75
C ASN A 125 -30.53 3.97 17.00
N ILE A 126 -29.78 3.05 16.43
CA ILE A 126 -29.94 1.62 16.62
C ILE A 126 -29.21 1.24 17.91
N ASN A 127 -29.97 1.21 19.00
CA ASN A 127 -29.53 0.93 20.36
C ASN A 127 -29.99 -0.46 20.86
N LYS A 128 -30.31 -1.36 19.92
CA LYS A 128 -30.76 -2.73 20.18
C LYS A 128 -30.16 -3.65 19.12
N ALA A 129 -29.83 -4.88 19.48
CA ALA A 129 -29.34 -5.89 18.54
C ALA A 129 -30.49 -6.33 17.61
N VAL A 130 -30.50 -5.87 16.35
CA VAL A 130 -31.61 -6.12 15.41
C VAL A 130 -31.09 -6.52 14.03
N ASN A 131 -31.97 -7.09 13.20
CA ASN A 131 -31.70 -7.30 11.78
C ASN A 131 -32.45 -6.26 10.97
N ILE A 132 -31.75 -5.44 10.20
CA ILE A 132 -32.30 -4.38 9.36
C ILE A 132 -32.17 -4.81 7.91
N THR A 133 -33.28 -4.81 7.18
CA THR A 133 -33.33 -5.23 5.78
C THR A 133 -34.43 -4.47 5.03
N SER A 134 -34.43 -4.54 3.70
CA SER A 134 -35.57 -4.14 2.87
C SER A 134 -36.03 -5.31 2.01
N SER A 135 -37.12 -5.97 2.42
CA SER A 135 -37.68 -7.08 1.66
C SER A 135 -38.22 -6.66 0.29
N THR A 136 -38.62 -5.40 0.17
CA THR A 136 -39.10 -4.74 -1.06
C THR A 136 -37.98 -4.18 -1.93
N LYS A 137 -36.75 -4.10 -1.42
CA LYS A 137 -35.58 -3.48 -2.06
C LYS A 137 -35.80 -2.01 -2.47
N ASP A 138 -36.69 -1.32 -1.77
CA ASP A 138 -37.05 0.08 -2.03
C ASP A 138 -36.75 1.00 -0.84
N ALA A 139 -36.08 0.49 0.21
CA ALA A 139 -35.66 1.31 1.34
C ALA A 139 -34.62 2.35 0.92
N TYR A 140 -35.05 3.60 0.91
CA TYR A 140 -34.23 4.76 0.56
C TYR A 140 -34.18 5.72 1.75
N ILE A 141 -33.00 5.88 2.34
CA ILE A 141 -32.76 6.71 3.53
C ILE A 141 -31.95 7.93 3.13
N SER A 142 -32.55 9.12 3.29
CA SER A 142 -31.94 10.41 3.01
C SER A 142 -32.17 11.40 4.14
N LEU A 143 -31.23 11.43 5.08
CA LEU A 143 -31.35 12.13 6.38
C LEU A 143 -31.04 13.63 6.31
N ASN A 144 -30.70 14.16 5.12
CA ASN A 144 -30.27 15.55 4.92
C ASN A 144 -29.09 15.92 5.86
N THR A 145 -28.16 15.00 6.04
CA THR A 145 -27.01 15.21 6.92
C THR A 145 -26.15 16.35 6.39
N THR A 146 -25.92 17.37 7.20
CA THR A 146 -25.03 18.49 6.87
C THR A 146 -24.11 18.74 8.05
N ALA A 147 -22.80 18.54 7.85
CA ALA A 147 -21.79 18.84 8.84
C ALA A 147 -21.61 20.36 8.94
N ASN A 148 -21.67 20.88 10.17
CA ASN A 148 -21.58 22.31 10.45
C ASN A 148 -20.14 22.78 10.71
N ASP A 149 -19.21 21.85 10.88
CA ASP A 149 -17.81 22.12 11.17
C ASP A 149 -16.87 21.11 10.48
N TRP A 150 -15.57 21.28 10.72
CA TRP A 150 -14.51 20.42 10.20
C TRP A 150 -14.21 19.19 11.07
N PHE A 151 -14.93 19.02 12.18
CA PHE A 151 -14.65 18.00 13.20
C PHE A 151 -15.77 16.96 13.30
N GLY A 152 -16.79 17.06 12.46
CA GLY A 152 -17.88 16.10 12.34
C GLY A 152 -18.93 16.27 13.42
N GLY A 153 -19.30 17.53 13.71
CA GLY A 153 -20.18 17.94 14.80
C GLY A 153 -21.29 16.95 15.21
N ASP A 154 -21.48 16.82 16.53
CA ASP A 154 -22.17 15.70 17.17
C ASP A 154 -23.70 15.67 16.97
N ASP A 155 -24.31 16.79 16.56
CA ASP A 155 -25.76 16.97 16.42
C ASP A 155 -26.24 16.99 14.96
N VAL A 156 -25.75 16.05 14.15
CA VAL A 156 -26.24 15.88 12.78
C VAL A 156 -27.18 14.67 12.66
N ALA A 157 -28.12 14.75 11.72
CA ALA A 157 -28.97 13.62 11.40
C ALA A 157 -28.13 12.45 10.86
N ALA A 158 -28.23 11.27 11.46
CA ALA A 158 -27.41 10.13 11.12
C ALA A 158 -28.15 8.80 11.34
N PHE A 159 -27.67 7.76 10.68
CA PHE A 159 -27.94 6.36 11.02
C PHE A 159 -26.79 5.88 11.89
N THR A 160 -27.02 5.71 13.19
CA THR A 160 -25.99 5.41 14.17
C THR A 160 -26.31 4.09 14.86
N ILE A 161 -25.40 3.12 14.76
CA ILE A 161 -25.40 1.95 15.63
C ILE A 161 -24.57 2.30 16.86
N THR A 162 -25.24 2.35 18.01
CA THR A 162 -24.60 2.70 19.29
C THR A 162 -24.00 1.45 19.95
N LYS A 163 -23.33 1.63 21.09
CA LYS A 163 -22.80 0.54 21.91
C LYS A 163 -23.84 -0.54 22.22
N ASP A 164 -25.06 -0.14 22.58
CA ASP A 164 -26.14 -1.08 22.91
C ASP A 164 -26.76 -1.77 21.68
N GLY A 165 -26.41 -1.28 20.48
CA GLY A 165 -26.78 -1.86 19.19
C GLY A 165 -25.84 -2.94 18.67
N ALA A 166 -24.87 -3.41 19.48
CA ALA A 166 -23.97 -4.50 19.10
C ALA A 166 -24.75 -5.73 18.58
N TYR A 167 -24.15 -6.52 17.69
CA TYR A 167 -24.81 -7.66 17.00
C TYR A 167 -25.92 -7.27 16.01
N THR A 168 -25.96 -6.01 15.57
CA THR A 168 -26.87 -5.57 14.50
C THR A 168 -26.36 -5.99 13.13
N ASN A 169 -27.27 -6.47 12.28
CA ASN A 169 -27.01 -6.71 10.86
C ASN A 169 -27.83 -5.75 10.01
N VAL A 170 -27.23 -5.17 8.97
CA VAL A 170 -27.88 -4.25 8.03
C VAL A 170 -27.66 -4.74 6.61
N SER A 171 -28.74 -4.85 5.84
CA SER A 171 -28.69 -5.35 4.46
C SER A 171 -29.68 -4.68 3.54
N ASP A 172 -29.37 -4.59 2.25
CA ASP A 172 -30.29 -4.16 1.20
C ASP A 172 -30.90 -2.77 1.42
N ILE A 173 -30.14 -1.85 2.05
CA ILE A 173 -30.56 -0.47 2.28
C ILE A 173 -29.78 0.48 1.36
N TYR A 174 -30.48 1.45 0.78
CA TYR A 174 -29.88 2.55 0.04
C TYR A 174 -29.84 3.82 0.91
N PHE A 175 -28.65 4.30 1.22
CA PHE A 175 -28.38 5.55 1.91
C PHE A 175 -27.95 6.61 0.90
N PHE A 176 -28.61 7.77 0.94
CA PHE A 176 -28.27 8.93 0.12
C PHE A 176 -28.04 10.16 0.99
N ASN A 177 -26.95 10.90 0.79
CA ASN A 177 -26.62 12.11 1.56
C ASN A 177 -26.89 11.94 3.07
N SER A 178 -26.45 10.80 3.60
CA SER A 178 -26.74 10.35 4.97
C SER A 178 -25.47 9.87 5.64
N GLN A 179 -25.23 10.35 6.85
CA GLN A 179 -24.14 9.88 7.68
C GLN A 179 -24.47 8.51 8.29
N ILE A 180 -23.50 7.59 8.22
CA ILE A 180 -23.55 6.27 8.86
C ILE A 180 -22.47 6.20 9.93
N PHE A 181 -22.84 5.83 11.14
CA PHE A 181 -21.92 5.64 12.26
C PHE A 181 -22.06 4.27 12.91
N VAL A 182 -20.93 3.72 13.29
CA VAL A 182 -20.82 2.71 14.34
C VAL A 182 -19.94 3.31 15.44
N LYS A 183 -20.51 3.55 16.63
CA LYS A 183 -19.80 4.18 17.75
C LYS A 183 -19.67 3.21 18.90
N ASN A 184 -18.43 2.89 19.29
CA ASN A 184 -18.09 2.02 20.43
C ASN A 184 -18.95 0.74 20.49
N SER A 185 -19.10 0.07 19.35
CA SER A 185 -19.97 -1.10 19.20
C SER A 185 -19.22 -2.24 18.52
N HIS A 186 -19.81 -3.43 18.51
CA HIS A 186 -19.12 -4.60 17.99
C HIS A 186 -20.02 -5.66 17.36
N HIS A 187 -19.39 -6.54 16.57
CA HIS A 187 -20.05 -7.67 15.90
C HIS A 187 -21.19 -7.23 14.98
N ILE A 188 -20.94 -6.22 14.15
CA ILE A 188 -21.94 -5.66 13.22
C ILE A 188 -21.62 -6.10 11.81
N ILE A 189 -22.66 -6.35 11.00
CA ILE A 189 -22.51 -6.67 9.59
C ILE A 189 -23.29 -5.65 8.76
N PHE A 190 -22.61 -5.01 7.81
CA PHE A 190 -23.23 -4.33 6.67
C PHE A 190 -23.00 -5.18 5.44
N ASN A 191 -24.07 -5.64 4.79
CA ASN A 191 -23.98 -6.47 3.60
C ASN A 191 -24.90 -5.95 2.50
N ASN A 192 -24.39 -5.78 1.28
CA ASN A 192 -25.18 -5.31 0.15
C ASN A 192 -25.92 -3.97 0.43
N ILE A 193 -25.23 -3.03 1.07
CA ILE A 193 -25.74 -1.65 1.21
C ILE A 193 -25.20 -0.77 0.09
N THR A 194 -25.91 0.31 -0.20
CA THR A 194 -25.38 1.39 -1.03
C THR A 194 -25.37 2.68 -0.23
N ALA A 195 -24.25 3.39 -0.17
CA ALA A 195 -24.12 4.67 0.50
C ALA A 195 -23.50 5.70 -0.44
N ILE A 196 -24.33 6.61 -0.91
CA ILE A 196 -23.96 7.61 -1.92
C ILE A 196 -24.13 9.00 -1.35
N VAL A 197 -23.14 9.82 -1.63
CA VAL A 197 -23.10 11.21 -1.22
C VAL A 197 -22.74 12.06 -2.45
N ASP A 198 -23.58 13.04 -2.77
CA ASP A 198 -23.46 13.89 -3.95
C ASP A 198 -23.67 15.36 -3.58
N THR A 199 -22.63 16.18 -3.75
CA THR A 199 -22.65 17.65 -3.60
C THR A 199 -23.26 18.15 -2.28
N SER A 200 -22.99 17.45 -1.19
CA SER A 200 -23.43 17.81 0.17
C SER A 200 -22.20 17.99 1.09
N THR A 201 -22.37 18.10 2.40
CA THR A 201 -21.28 18.06 3.39
C THR A 201 -21.55 16.98 4.44
N VAL A 202 -21.48 15.71 4.03
CA VAL A 202 -21.78 14.56 4.89
C VAL A 202 -20.46 14.04 5.44
N GLY A 203 -20.35 13.97 6.78
CA GLY A 203 -19.19 13.36 7.42
C GLY A 203 -17.89 14.15 7.25
N ARG A 204 -17.96 15.47 7.13
CA ARG A 204 -16.76 16.31 7.12
C ARG A 204 -15.95 16.08 8.40
N GLY A 205 -14.66 15.75 8.26
CA GLY A 205 -13.77 15.44 9.37
C GLY A 205 -13.90 14.02 9.95
N VAL A 206 -14.94 13.25 9.59
CA VAL A 206 -15.27 11.97 10.22
C VAL A 206 -15.55 10.83 9.23
N GLY A 207 -15.78 11.16 7.96
CA GLY A 207 -16.18 10.28 6.86
C GLY A 207 -17.68 10.04 6.80
N GLN A 208 -18.26 9.88 5.60
CA GLN A 208 -19.70 9.62 5.41
C GLN A 208 -20.17 8.32 6.07
N THR A 209 -19.30 7.31 6.11
CA THR A 209 -19.51 6.02 6.78
C THR A 209 -18.33 5.81 7.68
N SER A 210 -18.56 5.81 8.99
CA SER A 210 -17.48 5.77 9.96
C SER A 210 -17.72 4.74 11.07
N ILE A 211 -16.79 3.79 11.16
CA ILE A 211 -16.69 2.81 12.23
C ILE A 211 -15.64 3.36 13.20
N ARG A 212 -16.04 3.69 14.44
CA ARG A 212 -15.22 4.55 15.29
C ARG A 212 -15.36 4.28 16.78
N ASP A 213 -14.53 4.98 17.55
CA ASP A 213 -14.57 5.02 19.01
C ASP A 213 -14.39 3.64 19.64
N ASN A 214 -13.32 2.93 19.25
CA ASN A 214 -13.01 1.55 19.67
C ASN A 214 -14.02 0.49 19.22
N SER A 215 -14.71 0.73 18.10
CA SER A 215 -15.58 -0.29 17.51
C SER A 215 -14.75 -1.47 16.99
N SER A 216 -15.30 -2.69 17.06
CA SER A 216 -14.57 -3.89 16.68
C SER A 216 -15.42 -5.01 16.08
N PHE A 217 -14.79 -5.92 15.32
CA PHE A 217 -15.49 -7.04 14.67
C PHE A 217 -16.65 -6.57 13.77
N VAL A 218 -16.47 -5.43 13.10
CA VAL A 218 -17.44 -4.93 12.12
C VAL A 218 -17.05 -5.46 10.74
N THR A 219 -18.00 -6.06 10.04
CA THR A 219 -17.84 -6.51 8.65
C THR A 219 -18.63 -5.60 7.72
N VAL A 220 -17.99 -5.10 6.67
CA VAL A 220 -18.65 -4.37 5.57
C VAL A 220 -18.36 -5.12 4.28
N GLU A 221 -19.39 -5.68 3.66
CA GLU A 221 -19.22 -6.51 2.48
C GLU A 221 -20.25 -6.31 1.38
N ASN A 222 -19.85 -6.64 0.15
CA ASN A 222 -20.69 -6.61 -1.05
C ASN A 222 -21.38 -5.25 -1.27
N SER A 223 -20.81 -4.16 -0.77
CA SER A 223 -21.47 -2.86 -0.68
C SER A 223 -20.85 -1.82 -1.63
N THR A 224 -21.63 -0.79 -1.96
CA THR A 224 -21.18 0.31 -2.82
C THR A 224 -21.15 1.62 -2.05
N PHE A 225 -20.02 2.31 -2.10
CA PHE A 225 -19.84 3.62 -1.49
C PHE A 225 -19.39 4.62 -2.55
N SER A 226 -19.99 5.81 -2.56
CA SER A 226 -19.61 6.89 -3.48
C SER A 226 -19.67 8.23 -2.81
N THR A 227 -18.67 9.07 -3.03
CA THR A 227 -18.66 10.45 -2.58
C THR A 227 -18.27 11.36 -3.74
N LYS A 228 -19.01 12.46 -3.92
CA LYS A 228 -18.76 13.44 -4.96
C LYS A 228 -18.81 14.86 -4.41
N ASP A 229 -17.79 15.66 -4.74
CA ASP A 229 -17.69 17.10 -4.47
C ASP A 229 -18.05 17.49 -3.03
N GLN A 230 -17.27 16.95 -2.10
CA GLN A 230 -17.50 17.00 -0.65
C GLN A 230 -16.40 17.72 0.12
N TRP A 231 -15.55 18.49 -0.58
CA TRP A 231 -14.58 19.41 0.01
C TRP A 231 -13.64 18.70 1.01
N GLY A 232 -13.18 17.50 0.65
CA GLY A 232 -12.31 16.66 1.49
C GLY A 232 -13.03 15.65 2.39
N GLY A 233 -14.35 15.47 2.26
CA GLY A 233 -15.08 14.39 2.95
C GLY A 233 -14.58 13.00 2.55
N CYS A 234 -14.31 12.15 3.54
CA CYS A 234 -13.84 10.77 3.31
C CYS A 234 -15.01 9.80 3.10
N VAL A 235 -14.77 8.70 2.37
CA VAL A 235 -15.83 7.78 1.94
C VAL A 235 -16.11 6.69 2.99
N LEU A 236 -15.09 5.93 3.40
CA LEU A 236 -15.21 4.88 4.42
C LEU A 236 -14.07 5.00 5.43
N VAL A 237 -14.40 5.22 6.69
CA VAL A 237 -13.43 5.55 7.74
C VAL A 237 -13.51 4.55 8.89
N LEU A 238 -12.35 4.08 9.32
CA LEU A 238 -12.13 3.34 10.56
C LEU A 238 -11.30 4.24 11.49
N ALA A 239 -11.93 4.80 12.52
CA ALA A 239 -11.29 5.75 13.43
C ALA A 239 -11.15 5.15 14.83
N TRP A 240 -9.95 4.66 15.18
CA TRP A 240 -9.74 3.76 16.31
C TRP A 240 -10.70 2.56 16.25
N ALA A 241 -10.67 1.81 15.15
CA ALA A 241 -11.48 0.60 14.98
C ALA A 241 -10.57 -0.62 14.80
N ASN A 242 -10.92 -1.74 15.44
CA ASN A 242 -10.03 -2.88 15.58
C ASN A 242 -10.69 -4.18 15.11
N ASN A 243 -9.93 -5.09 14.50
CA ASN A 243 -10.42 -6.40 14.05
C ASN A 243 -11.63 -6.30 13.09
N CYS A 244 -11.71 -5.24 12.29
CA CYS A 244 -12.78 -5.06 11.30
C CYS A 244 -12.39 -5.69 9.96
N THR A 245 -13.39 -6.11 9.17
CA THR A 245 -13.21 -6.70 7.84
C THR A 245 -14.02 -5.91 6.81
N ILE A 246 -13.34 -5.39 5.79
CA ILE A 246 -13.95 -4.61 4.72
C ILE A 246 -13.61 -5.29 3.40
N ARG A 247 -14.61 -5.91 2.75
CA ARG A 247 -14.36 -6.78 1.60
C ARG A 247 -15.39 -6.77 0.49
N TYR A 248 -14.98 -7.04 -0.74
CA TYR A 248 -15.89 -7.13 -1.89
C TYR A 248 -16.72 -5.86 -2.11
N ASN A 249 -16.19 -4.69 -1.73
CA ASN A 249 -16.88 -3.42 -1.89
C ASN A 249 -16.39 -2.67 -3.13
N LYS A 250 -17.26 -1.81 -3.65
CA LYS A 250 -16.92 -0.78 -4.64
C LYS A 250 -16.90 0.58 -3.95
N ILE A 251 -15.76 1.27 -3.96
CA ILE A 251 -15.57 2.57 -3.27
C ILE A 251 -15.12 3.61 -4.29
N MET A 252 -15.87 4.70 -4.43
CA MET A 252 -15.68 5.68 -5.50
C MET A 252 -15.59 7.10 -4.97
N GLY A 253 -14.68 7.89 -5.54
CA GLY A 253 -14.57 9.32 -5.32
C GLY A 253 -14.67 10.09 -6.64
N TYR A 254 -15.34 11.24 -6.64
CA TYR A 254 -15.48 12.11 -7.80
C TYR A 254 -15.27 13.57 -7.41
N GLY A 255 -14.49 14.30 -8.22
CA GLY A 255 -14.17 15.70 -7.92
C GLY A 255 -13.46 15.85 -6.58
N GLU A 256 -13.75 16.90 -5.82
CA GLU A 256 -13.04 17.19 -4.56
C GLU A 256 -13.50 16.29 -3.40
N VAL A 257 -12.68 15.28 -3.07
CA VAL A 257 -12.99 14.30 -2.02
C VAL A 257 -11.78 14.06 -1.11
N GLY A 258 -12.04 13.53 0.08
CA GLY A 258 -11.00 13.05 0.98
C GLY A 258 -10.57 11.62 0.64
N ASN A 259 -10.05 10.91 1.63
CA ASN A 259 -9.63 9.53 1.48
C ASN A 259 -10.81 8.61 1.13
N LEU A 260 -10.60 7.61 0.27
CA LEU A 260 -11.65 6.63 -0.03
C LEU A 260 -11.79 5.59 1.08
N PHE A 261 -10.67 5.00 1.49
CA PHE A 261 -10.58 4.20 2.71
C PHE A 261 -9.57 4.83 3.66
N TYR A 262 -9.95 5.00 4.93
CA TYR A 262 -9.12 5.72 5.90
C TYR A 262 -9.10 5.04 7.27
N LEU A 263 -7.94 4.50 7.65
CA LEU A 263 -7.60 4.19 9.04
C LEU A 263 -7.06 5.46 9.70
N THR A 264 -7.71 5.93 10.76
CA THR A 264 -7.36 7.21 11.40
C THR A 264 -7.44 7.21 12.92
N THR A 265 -6.80 8.20 13.53
CA THR A 265 -6.87 8.51 14.96
C THR A 265 -7.59 9.85 15.22
N PHE A 266 -8.05 10.54 14.19
CA PHE A 266 -8.66 11.86 14.33
C PHE A 266 -10.14 11.79 14.68
N ASN A 267 -10.60 12.81 15.42
CA ASN A 267 -12.01 13.09 15.71
C ASN A 267 -12.76 11.88 16.28
N VAL A 268 -12.12 11.21 17.24
CA VAL A 268 -12.71 10.19 18.11
C VAL A 268 -13.10 10.84 19.44
N GLU A 269 -14.25 10.43 19.99
CA GLU A 269 -14.80 11.01 21.22
C GLU A 269 -14.14 10.40 22.46
N ALA A 270 -13.81 9.12 22.40
CA ALA A 270 -13.25 8.38 23.52
C ALA A 270 -11.72 8.57 23.61
N SER A 271 -11.21 8.58 24.85
CA SER A 271 -9.78 8.66 25.12
C SER A 271 -9.07 7.42 24.57
N MET A 272 -8.23 7.63 23.56
CA MET A 272 -7.40 6.57 22.98
C MET A 272 -6.29 6.15 23.95
N PRO A 273 -5.84 4.89 23.90
CA PRO A 273 -4.73 4.44 24.71
C PRO A 273 -3.44 5.20 24.34
N CYS A 274 -2.75 5.69 25.35
CA CYS A 274 -1.46 6.35 25.23
C CYS A 274 -0.50 5.92 26.35
N ASP A 275 0.79 6.09 26.12
CA ASP A 275 1.82 5.91 27.14
C ASP A 275 1.79 7.03 28.20
N GLU A 276 2.62 6.92 29.23
CA GLU A 276 2.73 7.92 30.30
C GLU A 276 3.12 9.33 29.80
N MET A 277 3.71 9.43 28.60
CA MET A 277 4.10 10.68 27.96
C MET A 277 3.01 11.25 27.04
N GLY A 278 1.90 10.54 26.87
CA GLY A 278 0.77 10.93 26.02
C GLY A 278 0.93 10.55 24.55
N ASN A 279 1.92 9.72 24.19
CA ASN A 279 2.03 9.19 22.83
C ASN A 279 1.05 8.05 22.64
N LEU A 280 0.34 8.03 21.51
CA LEU A 280 -0.64 6.99 21.21
C LEU A 280 0.02 5.60 21.13
N ASP A 281 -0.61 4.60 21.75
CA ASP A 281 -0.18 3.20 21.63
C ASP A 281 -0.81 2.56 20.39
N TYR A 282 -0.08 2.63 19.27
CA TYR A 282 -0.51 2.09 17.99
C TYR A 282 -0.63 0.54 17.96
N ASN A 283 -0.23 -0.17 19.02
CA ASN A 283 -0.50 -1.61 19.16
C ASN A 283 -1.93 -1.90 19.64
N LEU A 284 -2.69 -0.88 20.04
CA LEU A 284 -4.08 -0.99 20.52
C LEU A 284 -5.07 -0.18 19.66
N ILE A 285 -4.56 0.54 18.67
CA ILE A 285 -5.30 1.49 17.83
C ILE A 285 -5.20 1.07 16.37
N ASN A 286 -6.36 0.94 15.72
CA ASN A 286 -6.45 0.54 14.32
C ASN A 286 -5.69 -0.76 14.04
N VAL A 287 -5.91 -1.76 14.88
CA VAL A 287 -5.19 -3.04 14.81
C VAL A 287 -5.99 -4.17 14.21
N ASN A 288 -5.29 -5.05 13.51
CA ASN A 288 -5.84 -6.29 12.94
C ASN A 288 -7.00 -6.08 11.97
N ASN A 289 -7.10 -4.92 11.32
CA ASN A 289 -8.12 -4.71 10.31
C ASN A 289 -7.72 -5.36 9.00
N THR A 290 -8.70 -5.93 8.30
CA THR A 290 -8.54 -6.52 6.97
C THR A 290 -9.34 -5.73 5.96
N PHE A 291 -8.66 -5.21 4.94
CA PHE A 291 -9.23 -4.53 3.79
C PHE A 291 -8.88 -5.35 2.54
N GLU A 292 -9.83 -6.14 2.04
CA GLU A 292 -9.55 -7.14 1.01
C GLU A 292 -10.53 -7.22 -0.15
N ASN A 293 -10.04 -7.54 -1.35
CA ASN A 293 -10.90 -7.78 -2.53
C ASN A 293 -11.84 -6.60 -2.86
N ASN A 294 -11.42 -5.35 -2.62
CA ASN A 294 -12.21 -4.17 -2.95
C ASN A 294 -11.76 -3.53 -4.26
N LEU A 295 -12.72 -2.92 -4.96
CA LEU A 295 -12.47 -2.05 -6.11
C LEU A 295 -12.57 -0.58 -5.68
N LEU A 296 -11.51 0.18 -5.90
CA LEU A 296 -11.46 1.60 -5.59
C LEU A 296 -11.24 2.40 -6.88
N ILE A 297 -12.06 3.43 -7.08
CA ILE A 297 -11.99 4.33 -8.23
C ILE A 297 -11.82 5.74 -7.73
N GLY A 298 -10.65 6.34 -7.98
CA GLY A 298 -10.34 7.69 -7.54
C GLY A 298 -10.98 8.78 -8.41
N PRO A 299 -10.83 10.07 -8.01
CA PRO A 299 -11.48 11.22 -8.63
C PRO A 299 -10.94 11.61 -10.01
N GLY A 300 -10.04 10.84 -10.62
CA GLY A 300 -9.46 11.08 -11.95
C GLY A 300 -8.23 11.99 -11.98
N TYR A 301 -7.98 12.80 -10.95
CA TYR A 301 -6.80 13.66 -10.85
C TYR A 301 -6.25 13.72 -9.42
N ALA A 302 -4.93 13.83 -9.28
CA ALA A 302 -4.24 13.87 -8.00
C ALA A 302 -4.69 15.04 -7.12
N GLN A 303 -4.97 14.76 -5.86
CA GLN A 303 -5.37 15.76 -4.86
C GLN A 303 -4.54 15.57 -3.59
N GLY A 304 -4.09 16.67 -2.98
CA GLY A 304 -3.29 16.62 -1.75
C GLY A 304 -4.03 16.08 -0.53
N MET A 305 -5.37 16.07 -0.57
CA MET A 305 -6.25 15.61 0.53
C MET A 305 -6.86 14.22 0.29
N CYS A 306 -6.60 13.59 -0.86
CA CYS A 306 -7.15 12.28 -1.20
C CYS A 306 -6.03 11.24 -1.32
N TYR A 307 -5.97 10.34 -0.35
CA TYR A 307 -5.28 9.07 -0.49
C TYR A 307 -6.35 8.00 -0.70
N VAL A 308 -6.25 7.21 -1.77
CA VAL A 308 -7.28 6.19 -2.05
C VAL A 308 -7.37 5.22 -0.87
N ILE A 309 -6.23 4.80 -0.33
CA ILE A 309 -6.10 4.04 0.91
C ILE A 309 -5.13 4.80 1.83
N CYS A 310 -5.64 5.28 2.96
CA CYS A 310 -4.86 5.94 4.00
C CYS A 310 -4.74 5.04 5.23
N LEU A 311 -3.51 4.78 5.68
CA LEU A 311 -3.19 3.81 6.73
C LEU A 311 -2.76 4.48 8.04
N SER A 312 -3.14 3.86 9.16
CA SER A 312 -2.70 4.16 10.52
C SER A 312 -2.91 2.91 11.39
N GLY A 313 -2.17 2.77 12.48
CA GLY A 313 -2.21 1.60 13.37
C GLY A 313 -1.28 0.48 12.95
N THR A 314 -1.45 -0.70 13.56
CA THR A 314 -0.52 -1.83 13.38
C THR A 314 -1.20 -3.14 13.00
N ASN A 315 -0.43 -4.06 12.40
CA ASN A 315 -0.87 -5.42 12.07
C ASN A 315 -2.12 -5.49 11.17
N ASN A 316 -2.26 -4.54 10.24
CA ASN A 316 -3.37 -4.53 9.28
C ASN A 316 -3.04 -5.37 8.04
N ARG A 317 -4.07 -5.70 7.26
CA ARG A 317 -3.99 -6.49 6.04
C ARG A 317 -4.67 -5.74 4.90
N ILE A 318 -3.90 -5.33 3.90
CA ILE A 318 -4.37 -4.66 2.67
C ILE A 318 -4.13 -5.62 1.51
N ILE A 319 -5.15 -6.38 1.09
CA ILE A 319 -4.96 -7.56 0.26
C ILE A 319 -5.88 -7.59 -0.97
N ASN A 320 -5.37 -7.95 -2.14
CA ASN A 320 -6.19 -8.17 -3.35
C ASN A 320 -7.07 -6.95 -3.75
N ASN A 321 -6.68 -5.72 -3.42
CA ASN A 321 -7.46 -4.54 -3.82
C ASN A 321 -7.00 -4.01 -5.17
N THR A 322 -7.93 -3.45 -5.92
CA THR A 322 -7.64 -2.79 -7.21
C THR A 322 -7.94 -1.30 -7.10
N VAL A 323 -6.97 -0.46 -7.43
CA VAL A 323 -7.10 1.00 -7.51
C VAL A 323 -7.00 1.45 -8.96
N LEU A 324 -8.03 2.14 -9.44
CA LEU A 324 -8.14 2.64 -10.81
C LEU A 324 -8.37 4.16 -10.84
N ASN A 325 -8.08 4.75 -12.01
CA ASN A 325 -8.41 6.14 -12.34
C ASN A 325 -7.91 7.18 -11.33
N TYR A 326 -6.67 7.03 -10.87
CA TYR A 326 -6.07 8.00 -9.96
C TYR A 326 -4.56 8.07 -10.14
N ASN A 327 -4.06 9.24 -10.51
CA ASN A 327 -2.62 9.50 -10.64
C ASN A 327 -1.98 10.13 -9.38
N GLY A 328 -2.74 10.19 -8.28
CA GLY A 328 -2.26 10.64 -6.97
C GLY A 328 -1.79 9.49 -6.08
N SER A 329 -1.90 9.67 -4.75
CA SER A 329 -1.52 8.67 -3.75
C SER A 329 -2.54 7.52 -3.66
N GLY A 330 -2.18 6.35 -4.19
CA GLY A 330 -2.98 5.13 -4.11
C GLY A 330 -3.02 4.55 -2.71
N ILE A 331 -1.84 4.23 -2.16
CA ILE A 331 -1.68 3.84 -0.75
C ILE A 331 -0.71 4.81 -0.09
N ASN A 332 -1.09 5.34 1.06
CA ASN A 332 -0.25 6.23 1.87
C ASN A 332 -0.59 6.10 3.37
N VAL A 333 0.18 6.76 4.21
CA VAL A 333 -0.04 6.81 5.66
C VAL A 333 -0.67 8.13 6.09
N GLN A 334 -1.40 8.08 7.20
CA GLN A 334 -1.92 9.27 7.86
C GLN A 334 -0.76 10.20 8.25
N ALA A 335 -0.97 11.51 8.10
CA ALA A 335 -0.04 12.50 8.64
C ALA A 335 0.24 12.24 10.12
N PHE A 336 1.50 12.40 10.53
CA PHE A 336 2.01 12.14 11.88
C PHE A 336 2.02 10.65 12.30
N SER A 337 1.74 9.71 11.39
CA SER A 337 1.84 8.26 11.63
C SER A 337 3.07 7.65 10.93
N PHE A 338 4.25 8.23 11.15
CA PHE A 338 5.49 7.84 10.42
C PHE A 338 6.56 7.17 11.29
N ASP A 339 6.49 7.27 12.62
CA ASP A 339 7.63 6.93 13.50
C ASP A 339 7.42 5.63 14.30
N TYR A 340 6.86 4.61 13.66
CA TYR A 340 6.72 3.27 14.24
C TYR A 340 6.60 2.20 13.16
N ASP A 341 6.84 0.94 13.51
CA ASP A 341 6.64 -0.18 12.61
C ASP A 341 5.16 -0.57 12.55
N MET A 342 4.53 -0.35 11.40
CA MET A 342 3.12 -0.67 11.21
C MET A 342 2.88 -2.18 11.15
N LYS A 343 3.88 -3.01 10.80
CA LYS A 343 3.73 -4.48 10.68
C LYS A 343 2.54 -4.87 9.78
N THR A 344 2.21 -4.01 8.83
CA THR A 344 1.09 -4.23 7.92
C THR A 344 1.53 -5.19 6.82
N LEU A 345 0.63 -6.07 6.40
CA LEU A 345 0.80 -6.87 5.18
C LEU A 345 0.08 -6.17 4.03
N ILE A 346 0.82 -5.80 2.99
CA ILE A 346 0.28 -5.24 1.74
C ILE A 346 0.57 -6.24 0.62
N ALA A 347 -0.45 -7.00 0.21
CA ALA A 347 -0.26 -8.15 -0.68
C ALA A 347 -1.22 -8.17 -1.87
N ASN A 348 -0.74 -8.58 -3.05
CA ASN A 348 -1.55 -8.83 -4.25
C ASN A 348 -2.43 -7.64 -4.70
N ASN A 349 -2.07 -6.40 -4.37
CA ASN A 349 -2.82 -5.23 -4.80
C ASN A 349 -2.39 -4.79 -6.20
N THR A 350 -3.32 -4.23 -6.96
CA THR A 350 -3.07 -3.64 -8.28
C THR A 350 -3.38 -2.15 -8.25
N LEU A 351 -2.37 -1.30 -8.43
CA LEU A 351 -2.48 0.16 -8.45
C LEU A 351 -2.09 0.67 -9.84
N ILE A 352 -3.09 1.08 -10.63
CA ILE A 352 -2.89 1.55 -12.00
C ILE A 352 -2.86 3.08 -12.01
N GLY A 353 -1.69 3.64 -12.29
CA GLY A 353 -1.43 5.08 -12.35
C GLY A 353 -1.17 5.72 -10.98
N SER A 354 -1.51 5.04 -9.88
CA SER A 354 -1.39 5.61 -8.53
C SER A 354 -0.02 5.35 -7.90
N ASN A 355 0.46 6.33 -7.12
CA ASN A 355 1.67 6.21 -6.33
C ASN A 355 1.44 5.33 -5.08
N PHE A 356 2.51 4.70 -4.59
CA PHE A 356 2.49 3.89 -3.38
C PHE A 356 3.60 4.34 -2.43
N PHE A 357 3.22 4.87 -1.27
CA PHE A 357 4.11 5.06 -0.14
C PHE A 357 3.99 3.87 0.81
N MET A 358 5.07 3.10 0.96
CA MET A 358 5.11 1.95 1.86
C MET A 358 5.37 2.43 3.30
N PRO A 359 4.57 2.01 4.29
CA PRO A 359 4.85 2.35 5.68
C PRO A 359 6.02 1.58 6.27
N ASN A 360 6.64 2.14 7.32
CA ASN A 360 7.72 1.48 8.04
C ASN A 360 7.32 0.09 8.59
N GLY A 361 8.25 -0.86 8.59
CA GLY A 361 8.07 -2.19 9.17
C GLY A 361 7.03 -3.05 8.44
N THR A 362 6.71 -2.74 7.19
CA THR A 362 5.65 -3.40 6.41
C THR A 362 6.23 -4.52 5.55
N THR A 363 5.45 -5.58 5.35
CA THR A 363 5.73 -6.63 4.35
C THR A 363 4.91 -6.35 3.09
N VAL A 364 5.58 -6.24 1.95
CA VAL A 364 4.98 -5.86 0.67
C VAL A 364 5.27 -6.92 -0.39
N ILE A 365 4.24 -7.68 -0.77
CA ILE A 365 4.42 -8.86 -1.63
C ILE A 365 3.43 -8.92 -2.79
N ASN A 366 3.87 -9.40 -3.96
CA ASN A 366 3.01 -9.70 -5.10
C ASN A 366 2.15 -8.51 -5.61
N ASN A 367 2.52 -7.27 -5.34
CA ASN A 367 1.77 -6.11 -5.79
C ASN A 367 2.21 -5.70 -7.20
N THR A 368 1.26 -5.16 -7.97
CA THR A 368 1.53 -4.50 -9.26
C THR A 368 1.25 -3.01 -9.13
N VAL A 369 2.25 -2.16 -9.34
CA VAL A 369 2.12 -0.70 -9.21
C VAL A 369 2.78 -0.01 -10.40
N THR A 370 1.98 0.74 -11.18
CA THR A 370 2.50 1.48 -12.34
C THR A 370 2.82 2.94 -12.05
N GLY A 371 2.42 3.45 -10.88
CA GLY A 371 2.88 4.75 -10.37
C GLY A 371 4.24 4.66 -9.67
N ASN A 372 4.65 5.76 -9.02
CA ASN A 372 5.90 5.79 -8.27
C ASN A 372 5.75 5.09 -6.94
N VAL A 373 6.75 4.27 -6.61
CA VAL A 373 6.83 3.58 -5.32
C VAL A 373 7.93 4.22 -4.48
N SER A 374 7.60 4.60 -3.24
CA SER A 374 8.56 5.08 -2.25
C SER A 374 8.43 4.30 -0.96
N LEU A 375 9.56 4.02 -0.34
CA LEU A 375 9.64 3.12 0.80
C LEU A 375 9.61 3.84 2.15
N GLY A 376 9.22 3.11 3.18
CA GLY A 376 9.50 3.34 4.59
C GLY A 376 10.67 2.47 5.07
N ALA A 377 11.12 2.65 6.31
CA ALA A 377 12.21 1.88 6.91
C ALA A 377 11.81 0.42 7.20
N ARG A 378 12.80 -0.49 7.30
CA ARG A 378 12.57 -1.87 7.82
C ARG A 378 11.53 -2.66 7.04
N CYS A 379 11.45 -2.46 5.73
CA CYS A 379 10.47 -3.15 4.88
C CYS A 379 11.04 -4.44 4.28
N ILE A 380 10.16 -5.43 4.11
CA ILE A 380 10.42 -6.64 3.32
C ILE A 380 9.61 -6.53 2.03
N ILE A 381 10.28 -6.56 0.88
CA ILE A 381 9.67 -6.32 -0.43
C ILE A 381 10.01 -7.50 -1.35
N GLU A 382 9.00 -8.29 -1.72
CA GLU A 382 9.23 -9.52 -2.48
C GLU A 382 8.21 -9.75 -3.59
N ASN A 383 8.65 -10.29 -4.73
CA ASN A 383 7.74 -10.76 -5.80
C ASN A 383 6.83 -9.67 -6.38
N ASN A 384 7.23 -8.41 -6.35
CA ASN A 384 6.41 -7.32 -6.87
C ASN A 384 6.70 -7.00 -8.35
N THR A 385 5.80 -6.24 -8.98
CA THR A 385 6.02 -5.60 -10.28
C THR A 385 5.81 -4.09 -10.13
N PHE A 386 6.88 -3.31 -10.24
CA PHE A 386 6.85 -1.86 -10.06
C PHE A 386 7.38 -1.13 -11.28
N SER A 387 6.83 0.03 -11.63
CA SER A 387 7.49 0.89 -12.63
C SER A 387 8.77 1.51 -12.06
N ASN A 388 8.67 2.23 -10.95
CA ASN A 388 9.84 2.86 -10.32
C ASN A 388 9.81 2.66 -8.82
N ILE A 389 10.97 2.36 -8.23
CA ILE A 389 11.12 2.30 -6.78
C ILE A 389 12.20 3.25 -6.28
N LYS A 390 11.84 4.05 -5.29
CA LYS A 390 12.74 4.93 -4.54
C LYS A 390 12.90 4.40 -3.12
N ILE A 391 14.11 3.97 -2.79
CA ILE A 391 14.47 3.52 -1.43
C ILE A 391 14.93 4.74 -0.62
N VAL A 392 14.11 5.12 0.36
CA VAL A 392 14.29 6.36 1.14
C VAL A 392 14.57 6.10 2.62
N TYR A 393 14.67 4.85 3.08
CA TYR A 393 14.93 4.54 4.48
C TYR A 393 15.81 3.28 4.64
N PRO A 394 16.46 3.07 5.80
CA PRO A 394 17.42 1.98 6.00
C PRO A 394 16.76 0.60 6.22
N ASP A 395 17.61 -0.41 6.35
CA ASP A 395 17.29 -1.78 6.79
C ASP A 395 16.22 -2.46 5.91
N THR A 396 16.40 -2.41 4.60
CA THR A 396 15.38 -2.85 3.63
C THR A 396 15.92 -3.92 2.68
N ILE A 397 15.08 -4.91 2.39
CA ILE A 397 15.34 -5.96 1.41
C ILE A 397 14.38 -5.80 0.23
N LEU A 398 14.94 -5.68 -0.97
CA LEU A 398 14.23 -5.75 -2.24
C LEU A 398 14.63 -7.06 -2.93
N ALA A 399 13.72 -8.02 -2.99
CA ALA A 399 13.99 -9.34 -3.55
C ALA A 399 12.96 -9.78 -4.60
N ASN A 400 13.38 -10.62 -5.54
CA ASN A 400 12.50 -11.32 -6.49
C ASN A 400 11.53 -10.40 -7.25
N THR A 401 11.89 -9.13 -7.45
CA THR A 401 10.98 -8.09 -7.93
C THR A 401 11.34 -7.69 -9.35
N THR A 402 10.32 -7.49 -10.20
CA THR A 402 10.50 -6.85 -11.51
C THR A 402 10.28 -5.36 -11.36
N VAL A 403 11.24 -4.55 -11.78
CA VAL A 403 11.15 -3.09 -11.67
C VAL A 403 11.78 -2.39 -12.88
N ASP A 404 11.23 -1.26 -13.33
CA ASP A 404 11.88 -0.54 -14.43
C ASP A 404 13.10 0.23 -13.92
N ASN A 405 12.99 1.02 -12.84
CA ASN A 405 14.16 1.70 -12.26
C ASN A 405 14.23 1.62 -10.73
N VAL A 406 15.46 1.50 -10.22
CA VAL A 406 15.77 1.53 -8.78
C VAL A 406 16.60 2.76 -8.46
N LEU A 407 16.16 3.54 -7.47
CA LEU A 407 16.87 4.72 -6.98
C LEU A 407 17.06 4.67 -5.46
N LEU A 408 18.31 4.74 -5.01
CA LEU A 408 18.70 4.91 -3.61
C LEU A 408 19.21 6.35 -3.44
N THR A 409 18.57 7.10 -2.54
CA THR A 409 18.97 8.49 -2.23
C THR A 409 19.32 8.66 -0.76
N THR A 410 20.31 9.50 -0.45
CA THR A 410 20.70 10.01 0.90
C THR A 410 21.28 8.93 1.85
N GLU A 411 21.46 9.23 3.16
CA GLU A 411 22.04 8.32 4.18
C GLU A 411 21.20 7.06 4.41
N ARG A 412 21.49 5.98 3.70
CA ARG A 412 20.72 4.72 3.80
C ARG A 412 21.66 3.58 4.08
N ASN A 413 21.42 2.86 5.16
CA ASN A 413 22.29 1.79 5.61
C ASN A 413 21.58 0.45 5.51
N ASN A 414 22.35 -0.61 5.25
CA ASN A 414 21.91 -2.00 5.28
C ASN A 414 20.79 -2.28 4.26
N ILE A 415 21.09 -2.06 2.99
CA ILE A 415 20.15 -2.33 1.90
C ILE A 415 20.61 -3.57 1.13
N THR A 416 19.69 -4.49 0.87
CA THR A 416 19.94 -5.65 0.00
C THR A 416 19.00 -5.60 -1.19
N ILE A 417 19.56 -5.72 -2.40
CA ILE A 417 18.83 -5.82 -3.66
C ILE A 417 19.23 -7.13 -4.32
N GLU A 418 18.33 -8.09 -4.37
CA GLU A 418 18.65 -9.44 -4.83
C GLU A 418 17.62 -10.10 -5.72
N ASN A 419 18.07 -10.97 -6.63
CA ASN A 419 17.21 -11.78 -7.48
C ASN A 419 16.15 -10.96 -8.25
N CYS A 420 16.43 -9.68 -8.53
CA CYS A 420 15.51 -8.78 -9.20
C CYS A 420 15.76 -8.75 -10.71
N ASN A 421 14.69 -8.45 -11.46
CA ASN A 421 14.76 -8.08 -12.87
C ASN A 421 14.56 -6.57 -12.98
N ILE A 422 15.66 -5.83 -13.08
CA ILE A 422 15.66 -4.36 -13.18
C ILE A 422 15.80 -4.01 -14.67
N ARG A 423 14.73 -3.58 -15.33
CA ARG A 423 14.75 -3.37 -16.80
C ARG A 423 15.58 -2.16 -17.23
N GLY A 424 15.62 -1.14 -16.37
CA GLY A 424 16.35 0.10 -16.56
C GLY A 424 17.54 0.20 -15.61
N ASN A 425 17.73 1.38 -15.03
CA ASN A 425 18.93 1.69 -14.25
C ASN A 425 18.77 1.36 -12.76
N LEU A 426 19.89 1.00 -12.13
CA LEU A 426 20.07 1.03 -10.68
C LEU A 426 20.97 2.22 -10.34
N THR A 427 20.44 3.18 -9.58
CA THR A 427 21.20 4.37 -9.18
C THR A 427 21.34 4.47 -7.67
N ILE A 428 22.58 4.61 -7.19
CA ILE A 428 22.91 5.01 -5.83
C ILE A 428 23.48 6.42 -5.87
N ARG A 429 22.83 7.36 -5.17
CA ARG A 429 23.24 8.76 -5.14
C ARG A 429 23.19 9.35 -3.73
N GLY A 430 24.34 9.82 -3.25
CA GLY A 430 24.41 10.70 -2.10
C GLY A 430 23.93 12.12 -2.44
N SER A 431 23.22 12.76 -1.50
CA SER A 431 22.84 14.18 -1.58
C SER A 431 24.02 15.11 -1.29
N SER A 432 24.96 14.65 -0.47
CA SER A 432 26.19 15.36 -0.11
C SER A 432 27.26 14.37 0.37
N VAL A 433 28.48 14.85 0.63
CA VAL A 433 29.61 14.03 1.10
C VAL A 433 29.37 13.37 2.47
N ALA A 434 28.53 13.99 3.30
CA ALA A 434 28.08 13.41 4.57
C ALA A 434 26.92 12.42 4.36
N GLU A 435 26.07 12.69 3.38
CA GLU A 435 24.80 11.97 3.21
C GLU A 435 24.82 10.91 2.10
N VAL A 436 25.63 9.87 2.28
CA VAL A 436 25.79 8.77 1.32
C VAL A 436 25.16 7.47 1.81
N SER A 437 24.65 6.65 0.90
CA SER A 437 24.19 5.30 1.25
C SER A 437 25.37 4.40 1.60
N SER A 438 25.23 3.56 2.63
CA SER A 438 26.27 2.62 3.06
C SER A 438 25.78 1.19 3.31
N ASN A 439 26.70 0.23 3.30
CA ASN A 439 26.41 -1.20 3.51
C ASN A 439 25.31 -1.69 2.55
N VAL A 440 25.52 -1.49 1.25
CA VAL A 440 24.57 -1.90 0.20
C VAL A 440 25.11 -3.14 -0.50
N THR A 441 24.26 -4.16 -0.61
CA THR A 441 24.55 -5.39 -1.36
C THR A 441 23.62 -5.49 -2.56
N ILE A 442 24.20 -5.64 -3.76
CA ILE A 442 23.48 -5.84 -5.03
C ILE A 442 23.92 -7.20 -5.59
N ARG A 443 23.02 -8.19 -5.61
CA ARG A 443 23.41 -9.55 -6.02
C ARG A 443 22.38 -10.33 -6.82
N ASN A 444 22.83 -11.22 -7.70
CA ASN A 444 21.95 -12.13 -8.44
C ASN A 444 20.86 -11.42 -9.26
N ASN A 445 21.08 -10.16 -9.67
CA ASN A 445 20.09 -9.40 -10.44
C ASN A 445 20.36 -9.49 -11.95
N THR A 446 19.30 -9.36 -12.74
CA THR A 446 19.41 -8.99 -14.15
C THR A 446 19.12 -7.49 -14.26
N ILE A 447 20.06 -6.72 -14.83
CA ILE A 447 19.99 -5.26 -14.94
C ILE A 447 20.10 -4.90 -16.41
N GLY A 448 19.00 -4.42 -16.98
CA GLY A 448 18.87 -4.13 -18.41
C GLY A 448 19.55 -2.84 -18.86
N GLN A 449 20.02 -2.00 -17.93
CA GLN A 449 20.85 -0.84 -18.24
C GLN A 449 22.05 -0.72 -17.27
N ASN A 450 22.34 0.48 -16.76
CA ASN A 450 23.55 0.78 -16.00
C ASN A 450 23.35 0.63 -14.49
N ILE A 451 24.46 0.41 -13.78
CA ILE A 451 24.58 0.71 -12.36
C ILE A 451 25.35 2.03 -12.20
N PHE A 452 24.76 3.01 -11.52
CA PHE A 452 25.42 4.27 -11.20
C PHE A 452 25.73 4.38 -9.71
N LEU A 453 27.01 4.60 -9.37
CA LEU A 453 27.47 4.87 -8.01
C LEU A 453 27.99 6.31 -7.91
N ASN A 454 27.21 7.17 -7.27
CA ASN A 454 27.47 8.61 -7.14
C ASN A 454 27.52 9.05 -5.67
N GLY A 455 28.49 8.53 -4.92
CA GLY A 455 28.66 8.79 -3.49
C GLY A 455 28.04 7.69 -2.63
N SER A 456 28.88 6.80 -2.12
CA SER A 456 28.46 5.58 -1.43
C SER A 456 29.58 4.99 -0.56
N LYS A 457 29.25 4.13 0.41
CA LYS A 457 30.24 3.47 1.28
C LYS A 457 29.94 1.97 1.48
N ASN A 458 30.97 1.12 1.48
CA ASN A 458 30.81 -0.32 1.73
C ASN A 458 29.77 -0.94 0.78
N ILE A 459 30.03 -0.85 -0.52
CA ILE A 459 29.13 -1.35 -1.58
C ILE A 459 29.69 -2.66 -2.10
N THR A 460 28.83 -3.67 -2.19
CA THR A 460 29.18 -4.99 -2.73
C THR A 460 28.24 -5.32 -3.89
N ILE A 461 28.80 -5.55 -5.08
CA ILE A 461 28.07 -5.85 -6.31
C ILE A 461 28.58 -7.18 -6.86
N TYR A 462 27.75 -8.23 -6.87
CA TYR A 462 28.19 -9.53 -7.35
C TYR A 462 27.14 -10.45 -7.96
N ASN A 463 27.55 -11.39 -8.81
CA ASN A 463 26.66 -12.34 -9.47
C ASN A 463 25.52 -11.67 -10.26
N ASN A 464 25.70 -10.43 -10.74
CA ASN A 464 24.68 -9.76 -11.55
C ASN A 464 24.98 -9.95 -13.05
N THR A 465 23.93 -9.99 -13.87
CA THR A 465 24.02 -9.80 -15.32
C THR A 465 23.64 -8.36 -15.63
N ILE A 466 24.55 -7.60 -16.26
CA ILE A 466 24.38 -6.16 -16.52
C ILE A 466 24.54 -5.93 -18.02
N ALA A 467 23.53 -5.35 -18.66
CA ALA A 467 23.52 -5.16 -20.11
C ALA A 467 24.43 -4.01 -20.56
N GLU A 468 24.60 -2.98 -19.74
CA GLU A 468 25.40 -1.80 -20.07
C GLU A 468 26.64 -1.70 -19.18
N GLN A 469 26.79 -0.66 -18.35
CA GLN A 469 28.01 -0.43 -17.57
C GLN A 469 27.75 -0.33 -16.06
N ILE A 470 28.82 -0.56 -15.29
CA ILE A 470 28.94 0.02 -13.95
C ILE A 470 29.71 1.34 -14.06
N ARG A 471 29.08 2.45 -13.67
CA ARG A 471 29.67 3.78 -13.69
C ARG A 471 29.80 4.32 -12.27
N ILE A 472 31.04 4.44 -11.81
CA ILE A 472 31.39 5.01 -10.52
C ILE A 472 31.86 6.43 -10.75
N SER A 473 31.12 7.42 -10.25
CA SER A 473 31.54 8.82 -10.32
C SER A 473 31.65 9.45 -8.94
N GLY A 474 32.73 10.18 -8.73
CA GLY A 474 32.96 11.00 -7.54
C GLY A 474 32.34 12.39 -7.60
N ARG A 475 31.39 12.64 -8.54
CA ARG A 475 30.88 14.00 -8.83
C ARG A 475 30.28 14.66 -7.60
N ASN A 476 29.51 13.91 -6.80
CA ASN A 476 28.80 14.45 -5.64
C ASN A 476 29.50 14.14 -4.32
N SER A 477 30.18 13.00 -4.18
CA SER A 477 30.83 12.53 -2.95
C SER A 477 31.85 11.43 -3.24
N ILE A 478 32.72 11.11 -2.27
CA ILE A 478 33.68 9.99 -2.38
C ILE A 478 32.91 8.66 -2.34
N ASN A 479 33.30 7.71 -3.19
CA ASN A 479 32.88 6.31 -3.04
C ASN A 479 33.96 5.57 -2.23
N ASN A 480 33.59 4.86 -1.17
CA ASN A 480 34.56 4.23 -0.26
C ASN A 480 34.24 2.75 -0.07
N ASN A 481 35.22 1.87 -0.18
CA ASN A 481 35.09 0.41 -0.06
C ASN A 481 34.03 -0.14 -1.04
N VAL A 482 34.37 -0.18 -2.32
CA VAL A 482 33.50 -0.73 -3.38
C VAL A 482 34.10 -2.04 -3.87
N SER A 483 33.34 -3.12 -3.78
CA SER A 483 33.72 -4.46 -4.27
C SER A 483 32.78 -4.90 -5.38
N ILE A 484 33.34 -5.26 -6.54
CA ILE A 484 32.63 -5.69 -7.74
C ILE A 484 33.22 -7.03 -8.19
N TYR A 485 32.48 -8.12 -8.07
CA TYR A 485 33.00 -9.43 -8.45
C TYR A 485 31.96 -10.40 -8.99
N ASN A 486 32.37 -11.40 -9.79
CA ASN A 486 31.48 -12.41 -10.38
C ASN A 486 30.30 -11.84 -11.17
N ASN A 487 30.39 -10.61 -11.70
CA ASN A 487 29.35 -10.05 -12.57
C ASN A 487 29.64 -10.41 -14.03
N THR A 488 28.58 -10.52 -14.83
CA THR A 488 28.65 -10.63 -16.29
C THR A 488 28.22 -9.30 -16.90
N ILE A 489 29.13 -8.67 -17.65
CA ILE A 489 28.90 -7.40 -18.35
C ILE A 489 29.34 -7.57 -19.80
N VAL A 490 28.38 -7.56 -20.71
CA VAL A 490 28.61 -7.68 -22.16
C VAL A 490 27.83 -6.57 -22.84
N ASN A 491 28.53 -5.52 -23.26
CA ASN A 491 27.91 -4.32 -23.84
C ASN A 491 28.58 -3.94 -25.18
N ASN A 492 28.03 -2.96 -25.89
CA ASN A 492 28.63 -2.41 -27.11
C ASN A 492 29.29 -1.04 -26.87
N ASP A 493 29.59 -0.72 -25.61
CA ASP A 493 30.29 0.51 -25.24
C ASP A 493 31.80 0.27 -25.23
N GLU A 494 32.59 1.35 -25.17
CA GLU A 494 34.06 1.29 -25.08
C GLU A 494 34.55 0.59 -23.80
N TYR A 495 33.78 0.68 -22.70
CA TYR A 495 34.15 0.14 -21.39
C TYR A 495 32.98 -0.58 -20.72
N THR A 496 33.27 -1.63 -19.95
CA THR A 496 32.30 -2.34 -19.09
C THR A 496 32.16 -1.68 -17.73
N ILE A 497 33.26 -1.11 -17.21
CA ILE A 497 33.28 -0.39 -15.94
C ILE A 497 34.04 0.92 -16.14
N THR A 498 33.39 2.03 -15.76
CA THR A 498 33.98 3.36 -15.80
C THR A 498 34.13 3.89 -14.39
N VAL A 499 35.34 4.27 -14.00
CA VAL A 499 35.64 4.86 -12.69
C VAL A 499 36.21 6.26 -12.88
N ASP A 500 35.41 7.29 -12.56
CA ASP A 500 35.80 8.71 -12.65
C ASP A 500 35.86 9.36 -11.26
N LYS A 501 37.09 9.62 -10.79
CA LYS A 501 37.50 10.40 -9.61
C LYS A 501 37.00 9.90 -8.25
N LYS A 502 37.77 10.21 -7.20
CA LYS A 502 37.39 10.11 -5.77
C LYS A 502 36.76 8.77 -5.36
N VAL A 503 37.44 7.66 -5.66
CA VAL A 503 37.11 6.33 -5.12
C VAL A 503 38.25 5.86 -4.23
N ARG A 504 37.92 5.26 -3.08
CA ARG A 504 38.89 4.64 -2.16
C ARG A 504 38.52 3.20 -1.85
N GLY A 505 39.50 2.31 -1.76
CA GLY A 505 39.29 0.89 -1.48
C GLY A 505 38.44 0.20 -2.55
N LEU A 506 38.87 0.28 -3.81
CA LEU A 506 38.18 -0.35 -4.94
C LEU A 506 38.70 -1.78 -5.17
N ASN A 507 37.81 -2.76 -5.29
CA ASN A 507 38.16 -4.11 -5.69
C ASN A 507 37.27 -4.55 -6.86
N ILE A 508 37.87 -4.86 -8.01
CA ILE A 508 37.20 -5.40 -9.19
C ILE A 508 37.87 -6.73 -9.54
N SER A 509 37.20 -7.86 -9.28
CA SER A 509 37.79 -9.19 -9.48
C SER A 509 36.81 -10.20 -10.03
N ASP A 510 37.30 -11.20 -10.76
CA ASP A 510 36.52 -12.38 -11.17
C ASP A 510 35.23 -12.05 -11.96
N ASN A 511 35.19 -10.92 -12.69
CA ASN A 511 34.06 -10.56 -13.53
C ASN A 511 34.26 -11.06 -14.97
N TYR A 512 33.16 -11.40 -15.64
CA TYR A 512 33.12 -11.67 -17.07
C TYR A 512 32.81 -10.37 -17.84
N LEU A 513 33.82 -9.75 -18.45
CA LEU A 513 33.77 -8.38 -18.97
C LEU A 513 34.10 -8.31 -20.47
N ILE A 514 33.12 -7.98 -21.31
CA ILE A 514 33.31 -7.80 -22.76
C ILE A 514 32.71 -6.46 -23.19
N ALA A 515 33.57 -5.53 -23.59
CA ALA A 515 33.19 -4.27 -24.24
C ALA A 515 33.13 -4.43 -25.78
N GLU A 516 32.99 -3.33 -26.52
CA GLU A 516 33.01 -3.34 -27.99
C GLU A 516 34.33 -3.86 -28.56
N SER A 517 35.46 -3.42 -27.99
CA SER A 517 36.82 -3.64 -28.53
C SER A 517 37.84 -4.14 -27.51
N SER A 518 37.41 -4.43 -26.29
CA SER A 518 38.29 -4.82 -25.18
C SER A 518 37.61 -5.82 -24.25
N ILE A 519 38.42 -6.55 -23.47
CA ILE A 519 37.96 -7.61 -22.55
C ILE A 519 38.70 -7.54 -21.21
N GLY A 520 38.09 -8.12 -20.18
CA GLY A 520 38.74 -8.35 -18.89
C GLY A 520 39.16 -7.05 -18.24
N ASN A 521 40.45 -6.93 -17.90
CA ASN A 521 40.97 -5.70 -17.29
C ASN A 521 41.05 -4.54 -18.30
N ASP A 522 41.25 -4.83 -19.59
CA ASP A 522 41.40 -3.80 -20.62
C ASP A 522 40.07 -3.10 -20.96
N SER A 523 38.93 -3.70 -20.58
CA SER A 523 37.60 -3.08 -20.72
C SER A 523 37.22 -2.17 -19.56
N ILE A 524 38.16 -1.86 -18.65
CA ILE A 524 37.93 -1.00 -17.48
C ILE A 524 38.63 0.35 -17.68
N TYR A 525 37.86 1.43 -17.64
CA TYR A 525 38.40 2.79 -17.61
C TYR A 525 38.64 3.27 -16.18
N LEU A 526 39.86 3.72 -15.88
CA LEU A 526 40.25 4.27 -14.59
C LEU A 526 40.78 5.70 -14.72
N ASN A 527 40.08 6.63 -14.09
CA ASN A 527 40.54 7.99 -13.84
C ASN A 527 40.42 8.30 -12.35
N ILE A 528 41.30 7.72 -11.54
CA ILE A 528 41.22 7.76 -10.08
C ILE A 528 42.29 8.68 -9.48
N VAL A 529 42.01 9.19 -8.27
CA VAL A 529 42.90 10.10 -7.52
C VAL A 529 43.72 9.36 -6.46
N TYR A 530 43.24 8.20 -6.01
CA TYR A 530 43.83 7.42 -4.94
C TYR A 530 44.30 6.08 -5.50
N ASP A 531 45.52 5.66 -5.15
CA ASP A 531 46.14 4.41 -5.61
C ASP A 531 45.76 3.20 -4.73
N ASP A 532 44.53 3.14 -4.23
CA ASP A 532 44.02 2.08 -3.36
C ASP A 532 42.96 1.22 -4.07
N TYR A 533 43.41 0.49 -5.10
CA TYR A 533 42.57 -0.40 -5.90
C TYR A 533 43.21 -1.76 -6.23
N ILE A 534 42.37 -2.77 -6.46
CA ILE A 534 42.73 -4.11 -6.93
C ILE A 534 41.88 -4.42 -8.17
N ILE A 535 42.51 -4.81 -9.27
CA ILE A 535 41.85 -5.21 -10.53
C ILE A 535 42.42 -6.55 -10.99
N ARG A 536 41.56 -7.57 -11.07
CA ARG A 536 41.93 -8.95 -11.43
C ARG A 536 40.76 -9.67 -12.13
N ASN A 537 40.61 -9.47 -13.43
CA ASN A 537 39.57 -10.10 -14.26
C ASN A 537 40.24 -10.87 -15.39
N ASP A 538 41.01 -11.90 -15.02
CA ASP A 538 41.80 -12.71 -15.95
C ASP A 538 40.87 -13.70 -16.66
N MET A 539 40.26 -13.24 -17.75
CA MET A 539 39.38 -14.07 -18.56
C MET A 539 40.17 -14.92 -19.54
N THR A 540 40.10 -16.23 -19.36
CA THR A 540 40.73 -17.22 -20.25
C THR A 540 39.72 -18.16 -20.92
N HIS A 541 38.44 -18.07 -20.54
CA HIS A 541 37.36 -18.90 -21.06
C HIS A 541 36.19 -18.04 -21.53
N PHE A 542 35.74 -18.23 -22.77
CA PHE A 542 34.69 -17.44 -23.39
C PHE A 542 33.63 -18.34 -24.03
N LEU A 543 32.37 -18.03 -23.78
CA LEU A 543 31.25 -18.69 -24.43
C LEU A 543 30.93 -17.96 -25.74
N LEU A 544 31.23 -18.58 -26.88
CA LEU A 544 30.87 -18.08 -28.21
C LEU A 544 29.42 -18.42 -28.54
N ASN A 545 28.69 -17.42 -29.00
CA ASN A 545 27.36 -17.56 -29.58
C ASN A 545 27.21 -16.58 -30.76
N GLN A 546 26.09 -16.65 -31.46
CA GLN A 546 25.88 -15.82 -32.64
C GLN A 546 25.91 -14.30 -32.35
N SER A 547 25.58 -13.88 -31.13
CA SER A 547 25.55 -12.45 -30.75
C SER A 547 26.91 -11.86 -30.41
N ASN A 548 27.92 -12.69 -30.12
CA ASN A 548 29.26 -12.22 -29.75
C ASN A 548 30.38 -12.72 -30.69
N TYR A 549 30.07 -13.54 -31.69
CA TYR A 549 31.04 -14.06 -32.65
C TYR A 549 31.87 -12.95 -33.31
N ASP A 550 31.21 -11.93 -33.87
CA ASP A 550 31.87 -10.84 -34.60
C ASP A 550 32.72 -9.93 -33.68
N ARG A 551 32.63 -10.12 -32.36
CA ARG A 551 33.52 -9.44 -31.40
C ARG A 551 34.90 -10.09 -31.36
N PHE A 552 34.96 -11.42 -31.44
CA PHE A 552 36.21 -12.18 -31.36
C PHE A 552 36.85 -12.42 -32.72
N PHE A 553 36.05 -12.43 -33.79
CA PHE A 553 36.50 -12.70 -35.14
C PHE A 553 36.33 -11.47 -36.04
N ASP A 554 37.30 -11.25 -36.92
CA ASP A 554 37.23 -10.20 -37.94
C ASP A 554 36.36 -10.62 -39.14
N GLU A 555 36.20 -9.71 -40.11
CA GLU A 555 35.47 -9.97 -41.36
C GLU A 555 36.05 -11.14 -42.19
N ASN A 556 37.33 -11.49 -41.97
CA ASN A 556 38.01 -12.61 -42.61
C ASN A 556 37.89 -13.92 -41.80
N LYS A 557 37.13 -13.91 -40.69
CA LYS A 557 36.95 -15.02 -39.75
C LYS A 557 38.23 -15.42 -39.02
N CYS A 558 39.20 -14.51 -38.92
CA CYS A 558 40.39 -14.67 -38.08
C CYS A 558 40.10 -14.11 -36.69
N ILE A 559 40.70 -14.71 -35.65
CA ILE A 559 40.64 -14.12 -34.30
C ILE A 559 41.30 -12.74 -34.35
N ARG A 560 40.63 -11.72 -33.81
CA ARG A 560 41.18 -10.37 -33.79
C ARG A 560 42.47 -10.32 -32.97
N SER A 561 43.41 -9.51 -33.40
CA SER A 561 44.77 -9.45 -32.82
C SER A 561 44.77 -9.17 -31.31
N GLU A 562 43.83 -8.35 -30.83
CA GLU A 562 43.65 -8.05 -29.42
C GLU A 562 43.35 -9.27 -28.53
N PHE A 563 42.93 -10.40 -29.12
CA PHE A 563 42.63 -11.63 -28.39
C PHE A 563 43.71 -12.72 -28.54
N MET A 564 44.74 -12.51 -29.37
CA MET A 564 45.72 -13.54 -29.72
C MET A 564 46.80 -13.77 -28.64
N GLU A 565 47.00 -12.84 -27.70
CA GLU A 565 48.07 -12.91 -26.69
C GLU A 565 47.69 -13.70 -25.43
N ASN A 566 46.41 -13.97 -25.23
CA ASN A 566 45.89 -14.66 -24.06
C ASN A 566 45.68 -16.14 -24.42
N ASN A 567 46.00 -17.08 -23.53
CA ASN A 567 45.66 -18.50 -23.69
C ASN A 567 44.13 -18.68 -23.59
N ILE A 568 43.41 -18.23 -24.62
CA ILE A 568 41.96 -18.17 -24.66
C ILE A 568 41.40 -19.52 -25.10
N THR A 569 40.42 -19.99 -24.34
CA THR A 569 39.56 -21.12 -24.69
C THR A 569 38.19 -20.60 -25.07
N PHE A 570 37.74 -20.96 -26.27
CA PHE A 570 36.36 -20.72 -26.71
C PHE A 570 35.51 -21.99 -26.51
N GLU A 571 34.40 -21.85 -25.80
CA GLU A 571 33.34 -22.84 -25.72
C GLU A 571 32.21 -22.41 -26.65
N ILE A 572 31.69 -23.30 -27.49
CA ILE A 572 30.60 -22.99 -28.42
C ILE A 572 29.27 -23.34 -27.72
N ALA A 573 28.40 -22.35 -27.55
CA ALA A 573 27.07 -22.51 -26.95
C ALA A 573 26.05 -23.19 -27.87
#